data_AF-A0A941ZKX0-F1
#
_entry.id   AF-A0A941ZKX0-F1
#
_cell.length_a   1.000
_cell.length_b   1.000
_cell.length_c   1.000
_cell.angle_alpha   90.00
_cell.angle_beta   90.00
_cell.angle_gamma   90.00
#
_symmetry.space_group_name_H-M   'P 1'
#
loop_
_entity.id
_entity.type
_entity.pdbx_description
1 polymer ?
#
loop_
_entity_poly.entity_id
_entity_poly.type
_entity_poly.pdbx_seq_one_letter_code
_entity_poly.pdbx_strand_id
1 'polypeptide(L)'
;MQRKTFKRTLVAAAVLVAMAGGYARFVGQPIEPAHAGTAAAAATAAASPALVMPDFSSIVAQNGPAVVNISVTGPTRTAARSSPFPQMDPDDRGMGSGFIVRSDGTILTNAHVVADAAELTVKLNDGREFQAKVIGMDKPSDVAVLRIQADN
;
A
#
# COMPACT_ATOMS: atom_id res chain seq x y z
N MET A 1 39.79 51.73 -10.58
CA MET A 1 38.82 50.73 -10.06
C MET A 1 39.58 49.49 -9.55
N GLN A 2 40.32 49.61 -8.43
CA GLN A 2 41.33 48.63 -7.95
C GLN A 2 41.18 48.39 -6.43
N ARG A 3 39.98 48.01 -5.97
CA ARG A 3 39.67 47.81 -4.52
C ARG A 3 39.18 46.40 -4.14
N LYS A 4 39.12 45.47 -5.09
CA LYS A 4 38.51 44.14 -4.87
C LYS A 4 39.50 42.97 -4.69
N THR A 5 40.77 43.12 -5.07
CA THR A 5 41.75 42.02 -5.01
C THR A 5 42.39 41.86 -3.62
N PHE A 6 42.59 42.95 -2.87
CA PHE A 6 43.27 42.92 -1.56
C PHE A 6 42.43 42.29 -0.44
N LYS A 7 41.09 42.32 -0.54
CA LYS A 7 40.20 41.71 0.46
C LYS A 7 40.19 40.19 0.43
N ARG A 8 40.57 39.56 -0.69
CA ARG A 8 40.49 38.10 -0.87
C ARG A 8 41.70 37.35 -0.30
N THR A 9 42.89 37.94 -0.32
CA THR A 9 44.10 37.35 0.28
C THR A 9 44.08 37.39 1.81
N LEU A 10 43.44 38.39 2.42
CA LEU A 10 43.38 38.51 3.88
C LEU A 10 42.44 37.46 4.52
N VAL A 11 41.38 37.06 3.82
CA VAL A 11 40.45 36.00 4.28
C VAL A 11 41.10 34.61 4.21
N ALA A 12 41.93 34.34 3.19
CA ALA A 12 42.60 33.05 3.05
C ALA A 12 43.65 32.81 4.16
N ALA A 13 44.37 33.85 4.59
CA ALA A 13 45.33 33.73 5.69
C ALA A 13 44.64 33.50 7.05
N ALA A 14 43.47 34.13 7.29
CA ALA A 14 42.72 33.97 8.53
C ALA A 14 42.15 32.54 8.71
N VAL A 15 41.73 31.89 7.62
CA VAL A 15 41.17 30.52 7.67
C VAL A 15 42.26 29.48 7.96
N LEU A 16 43.46 29.65 7.40
CA LEU A 16 44.59 28.74 7.66
C LEU A 16 45.09 28.81 9.11
N VAL A 17 45.11 30.01 9.71
CA VAL A 17 45.50 30.18 11.13
C VAL A 17 44.44 29.60 12.07
N ALA A 18 43.15 29.72 11.75
CA ALA A 18 42.07 29.15 12.54
C ALA A 18 42.06 27.61 12.54
N MET A 19 42.35 26.99 11.38
CA MET A 19 42.42 25.53 11.26
C MET A 19 43.64 24.93 11.99
N ALA A 20 44.81 25.58 11.91
CA ALA A 20 46.00 25.13 12.62
C ALA A 20 45.87 25.26 14.15
N GLY A 21 45.24 26.35 14.63
CA GLY A 21 44.97 26.55 16.04
C GLY A 21 43.98 25.53 16.62
N GLY A 22 42.96 25.14 15.85
CA GLY A 22 42.00 24.11 16.25
C GLY A 22 42.63 22.71 16.38
N TYR A 23 43.49 22.33 15.43
CA TYR A 23 44.15 21.02 15.44
C TYR A 23 45.08 20.85 16.66
N ALA A 24 45.88 21.87 17.00
CA ALA A 24 46.78 21.80 18.15
C ALA A 24 46.05 21.70 19.51
N ARG A 25 44.83 22.24 19.61
CA ARG A 25 44.01 22.16 20.84
C ARG A 25 43.29 20.82 21.01
N PHE A 26 43.14 20.04 19.93
CA PHE A 26 42.39 18.79 19.96
C PHE A 26 43.29 17.56 20.16
N VAL A 27 44.55 17.61 19.71
CA VAL A 27 45.46 16.44 19.74
C VAL A 27 46.19 16.28 21.08
N GLY A 28 46.19 17.31 21.94
CA GLY A 28 46.96 17.33 23.19
C GLY A 28 46.18 17.09 24.49
N GLN A 29 44.87 16.86 24.45
CA GLN A 29 44.12 16.60 25.70
C GLN A 29 44.19 15.11 26.06
N PRO A 30 44.82 14.74 27.20
CA PRO A 30 44.76 13.38 27.70
C PRO A 30 43.31 13.01 28.00
N ILE A 31 42.86 11.90 27.42
CA ILE A 31 41.52 11.36 27.63
C ILE A 31 41.50 10.80 29.05
N GLU A 32 40.88 11.51 30.00
CA GLU A 32 40.67 10.95 31.33
C GLU A 32 39.77 9.72 31.22
N PRO A 33 40.13 8.59 31.86
CA PRO A 33 39.27 7.41 31.86
C PRO A 33 37.96 7.80 32.55
N ALA A 34 36.86 7.67 31.81
CA ALA A 34 35.52 7.80 32.37
C ALA A 34 35.38 6.75 33.47
N HIS A 35 35.37 7.21 34.72
CA HIS A 35 35.09 6.36 35.86
C HIS A 35 33.65 5.89 35.71
N ALA A 36 33.47 4.62 35.39
CA ALA A 36 32.17 3.97 35.38
C ALA A 36 31.59 4.03 36.79
N GLY A 37 30.70 4.98 37.02
CA GLY A 37 29.90 5.04 38.24
C GLY A 37 29.17 3.71 38.41
N THR A 38 29.21 3.16 39.61
CA THR A 38 28.51 1.94 39.99
C THR A 38 27.07 1.99 39.48
N ALA A 39 26.70 1.03 38.63
CA ALA A 39 25.37 0.91 38.08
C ALA A 39 24.34 0.87 39.21
N ALA A 40 23.43 1.84 39.22
CA ALA A 40 22.27 1.85 40.09
C ALA A 40 21.53 0.51 39.93
N ALA A 41 21.14 -0.07 41.07
CA ALA A 41 20.48 -1.35 41.18
C ALA A 41 19.36 -1.52 40.12
N ALA A 42 19.37 -2.68 39.46
CA ALA A 42 18.38 -3.05 38.46
C ALA A 42 16.97 -2.97 39.05
N ALA A 43 16.22 -1.94 38.66
CA ALA A 43 14.78 -1.95 38.81
C ALA A 43 14.25 -3.16 38.03
N THR A 44 13.53 -4.06 38.71
CA THR A 44 12.83 -5.16 38.06
C THR A 44 11.88 -4.56 37.02
N ALA A 45 12.23 -4.71 35.75
CA ALA A 45 11.37 -4.29 34.65
C ALA A 45 10.07 -5.10 34.73
N ALA A 46 8.97 -4.44 35.10
CA ALA A 46 7.66 -5.03 35.01
C ALA A 46 7.39 -5.39 33.54
N ALA A 47 7.04 -6.65 33.28
CA ALA A 47 6.69 -7.10 31.95
C ALA A 47 5.46 -6.33 31.44
N SER A 48 5.60 -5.64 30.31
CA SER A 48 4.48 -5.01 29.62
C SER A 48 3.41 -6.07 29.33
N PRO A 49 2.12 -5.83 29.61
CA PRO A 49 1.08 -6.81 29.29
C PRO A 49 1.07 -7.04 27.78
N ALA A 50 1.18 -8.29 27.36
CA ALA A 50 1.02 -8.66 25.97
C ALA A 50 -0.38 -8.25 25.52
N LEU A 51 -0.47 -7.33 24.55
CA LEU A 51 -1.73 -6.99 23.89
C LEU A 51 -2.25 -8.28 23.22
N VAL A 52 -3.28 -8.88 23.81
CA VAL A 52 -4.01 -9.97 23.16
C VAL A 52 -4.70 -9.35 21.96
N MET A 53 -4.18 -9.64 20.77
CA MET A 53 -4.84 -9.25 19.52
C MET A 53 -6.15 -10.04 19.40
N PRO A 54 -7.28 -9.39 19.03
CA PRO A 54 -8.52 -10.10 18.75
C PRO A 54 -8.33 -11.17 17.67
N ASP A 55 -9.00 -12.31 17.83
CA ASP A 55 -9.06 -13.36 16.81
C ASP A 55 -10.23 -13.12 15.85
N PHE A 56 -9.96 -13.08 14.55
CA PHE A 56 -10.95 -12.88 13.47
C PHE A 56 -11.27 -14.17 12.71
N SER A 57 -10.66 -15.30 13.07
CA SER A 57 -10.78 -16.57 12.34
C SER A 57 -12.23 -17.06 12.23
N SER A 58 -13.04 -16.88 13.28
CA SER A 58 -14.45 -17.27 13.33
C SER A 58 -15.31 -16.46 12.35
N ILE A 59 -15.09 -15.14 12.27
CA ILE A 59 -15.83 -14.26 11.37
C ILE A 59 -15.46 -14.57 9.91
N VAL A 60 -14.19 -14.84 9.62
CA VAL A 60 -13.73 -15.26 8.29
C VAL A 60 -14.31 -16.62 7.91
N ALA A 61 -14.29 -17.60 8.82
CA ALA A 61 -14.88 -18.91 8.57
C ALA A 61 -16.39 -18.82 8.30
N GLN A 62 -17.10 -17.94 9.01
CA GLN A 62 -18.55 -17.78 8.87
C GLN A 62 -18.97 -16.96 7.64
N ASN A 63 -18.21 -15.92 7.28
CA ASN A 63 -18.62 -14.95 6.24
C ASN A 63 -17.78 -15.01 4.97
N GLY A 64 -16.62 -15.65 4.99
CA GLY A 64 -15.72 -15.80 3.85
C GLY A 64 -16.41 -16.38 2.60
N PRO A 65 -17.28 -17.40 2.71
CA PRO A 65 -18.01 -17.94 1.57
C PRO A 65 -18.95 -16.96 0.86
N ALA A 66 -19.37 -15.88 1.52
CA ALA A 66 -20.22 -14.88 0.90
C ALA A 66 -19.45 -13.90 0.00
N VAL A 67 -18.11 -13.85 0.08
CA VAL A 67 -17.30 -12.90 -0.68
C VAL A 67 -16.90 -13.52 -2.02
N VAL A 68 -17.11 -12.77 -3.10
CA VAL A 68 -16.82 -13.21 -4.47
C VAL A 68 -15.87 -12.24 -5.18
N ASN A 69 -15.15 -12.74 -6.17
CA ASN A 69 -14.39 -11.94 -7.11
C ASN A 69 -15.25 -11.67 -8.36
N ILE A 70 -15.17 -10.45 -8.89
CA ILE A 70 -15.91 -10.01 -10.07
C ILE A 70 -14.89 -9.59 -11.11
N SER A 71 -14.89 -10.28 -12.24
CA SER A 71 -14.09 -9.92 -13.42
C SER A 71 -15.00 -9.34 -14.49
N VAL A 72 -14.53 -8.26 -15.10
CA VAL A 72 -15.22 -7.51 -16.14
C VAL A 72 -14.41 -7.61 -17.42
N THR A 73 -15.05 -8.18 -18.45
CA THR A 73 -14.50 -8.19 -19.80
C THR A 73 -15.29 -7.20 -20.66
N GLY A 74 -14.56 -6.36 -21.38
CA GLY A 74 -15.13 -5.36 -22.27
C GLY A 74 -14.62 -5.56 -23.70
N PRO A 75 -15.43 -5.32 -24.74
CA PRO A 75 -14.95 -5.38 -26.12
C PRO A 75 -13.84 -4.35 -26.28
N THR A 76 -12.67 -4.85 -26.66
CA THR A 76 -11.55 -4.03 -27.12
C THR A 76 -12.07 -3.06 -28.18
N ARG A 77 -12.26 -1.78 -27.82
CA ARG A 77 -12.45 -0.74 -28.82
C ARG A 77 -11.09 -0.59 -29.51
N THR A 78 -10.96 -1.31 -30.62
CA THR A 78 -9.81 -1.53 -31.48
C THR A 78 -8.82 -0.36 -31.46
N ALA A 79 -7.69 -0.54 -30.80
CA ALA A 79 -6.47 0.18 -31.14
C ALA A 79 -5.52 -0.83 -31.77
N ALA A 80 -5.70 -1.04 -33.07
CA ALA A 80 -4.67 -1.57 -33.93
C ALA A 80 -3.42 -0.66 -33.83
N ARG A 81 -2.54 -0.96 -32.88
CA ARG A 81 -1.17 -0.45 -32.83
C ARG A 81 -0.27 -1.63 -32.50
N SER A 82 0.28 -2.19 -33.57
CA SER A 82 1.45 -3.06 -33.58
C SER A 82 2.45 -2.67 -32.49
N SER A 83 2.46 -3.40 -31.37
CA SER A 83 3.51 -3.34 -30.35
C SER A 83 4.17 -4.71 -30.25
N PRO A 84 5.51 -4.80 -30.30
CA PRO A 84 6.25 -6.07 -30.28
C PRO A 84 6.43 -6.67 -28.87
N PHE A 85 5.62 -6.28 -27.90
CA PHE A 85 5.70 -6.77 -26.52
C PHE A 85 4.49 -7.67 -26.23
N PRO A 86 4.66 -8.75 -25.45
CA PRO A 86 3.55 -9.62 -25.06
C PRO A 86 2.47 -8.78 -24.37
N GLN A 87 1.30 -8.72 -25.01
CA GLN A 87 0.13 -8.04 -24.49
C GLN A 87 -0.25 -8.63 -23.13
N MET A 88 -0.42 -7.78 -22.11
CA MET A 88 -1.42 -8.09 -21.08
C MET A 88 -2.73 -8.37 -21.79
N ASP A 89 -3.41 -9.47 -21.44
CA ASP A 89 -4.70 -9.82 -22.03
C ASP A 89 -5.60 -8.57 -22.08
N PRO A 90 -5.97 -8.08 -23.29
CA PRO A 90 -6.74 -6.85 -23.45
C PRO A 90 -8.12 -6.90 -22.77
N ASP A 91 -8.52 -8.10 -22.35
CA ASP A 91 -9.86 -8.49 -21.91
C ASP A 91 -10.07 -8.37 -20.38
N ASP A 92 -9.02 -8.13 -19.58
CA ASP A 92 -9.14 -7.89 -18.13
C ASP A 92 -9.23 -6.39 -17.82
N ARG A 93 -10.37 -5.77 -18.13
CA ARG A 93 -10.56 -4.30 -17.99
C ARG A 93 -11.24 -3.87 -16.70
N GLY A 94 -11.61 -4.80 -15.82
CA GLY A 94 -12.09 -4.46 -14.47
C GLY A 94 -12.07 -5.66 -13.55
N MET A 95 -11.56 -5.46 -12.33
CA MET A 95 -11.66 -6.43 -11.25
C MET A 95 -12.29 -5.76 -10.05
N GLY A 96 -13.12 -6.50 -9.33
CA GLY A 96 -13.75 -6.03 -8.11
C GLY A 96 -14.16 -7.19 -7.22
N SER A 97 -14.83 -6.86 -6.13
CA SER A 97 -15.39 -7.83 -5.22
C SER A 97 -16.89 -7.61 -5.07
N GLY A 98 -17.57 -8.63 -4.56
CA GLY A 98 -18.98 -8.54 -4.20
C GLY A 98 -19.34 -9.46 -3.06
N PHE A 99 -20.59 -9.35 -2.62
CA PHE A 99 -21.14 -10.15 -1.54
C PHE A 99 -22.41 -10.86 -1.99
N ILE A 100 -22.49 -12.17 -1.79
CA ILE A 100 -23.73 -12.93 -1.94
C ILE A 100 -24.64 -12.56 -0.76
N VAL A 101 -25.75 -11.88 -1.05
CA VAL A 101 -26.70 -11.38 -0.03
C VAL A 101 -27.95 -12.25 0.10
N ARG A 102 -28.18 -13.16 -0.85
CA ARG A 102 -29.31 -14.09 -0.85
C ARG A 102 -28.90 -15.43 -1.46
N SER A 103 -29.52 -16.51 -0.99
CA SER A 103 -29.28 -17.89 -1.45
C SER A 103 -29.67 -18.16 -2.91
N ASP A 104 -30.36 -17.22 -3.55
CA ASP A 104 -30.79 -17.29 -4.94
C ASP A 104 -29.72 -16.73 -5.93
N GLY A 105 -28.50 -16.48 -5.44
CA GLY A 105 -27.40 -15.95 -6.23
C GLY A 105 -27.43 -14.43 -6.41
N THR A 106 -28.18 -13.69 -5.59
CA THR A 106 -28.12 -12.21 -5.59
C THR A 106 -26.81 -11.73 -5.00
N ILE A 107 -26.10 -10.88 -5.73
CA ILE A 107 -24.81 -10.31 -5.34
C ILE A 107 -24.89 -8.79 -5.30
N LEU A 108 -24.24 -8.19 -4.30
CA LEU A 108 -24.10 -6.74 -4.17
C LEU A 108 -22.64 -6.35 -4.43
N THR A 109 -22.42 -5.30 -5.21
CA THR A 109 -21.10 -4.76 -5.55
C THR A 109 -21.19 -3.25 -5.81
N ASN A 110 -20.09 -2.64 -6.20
CA ASN A 110 -20.04 -1.25 -6.59
C ASN A 110 -20.55 -1.04 -8.02
N ALA A 111 -21.26 0.06 -8.25
CA ALA A 111 -21.76 0.41 -9.58
C ALA A 111 -20.63 0.68 -10.57
N HIS A 112 -19.55 1.33 -10.13
CA HIS A 112 -18.41 1.64 -10.99
C HIS A 112 -17.65 0.40 -11.49
N VAL A 113 -17.73 -0.72 -10.76
CA VAL A 113 -17.07 -1.98 -11.18
C VAL A 113 -17.73 -2.52 -12.44
N VAL A 114 -19.05 -2.37 -12.56
CA VAL A 114 -19.85 -3.06 -13.59
C VAL A 114 -20.42 -2.13 -14.67
N ALA A 115 -20.21 -0.82 -14.56
CA ALA A 115 -20.89 0.18 -15.39
C ALA A 115 -20.63 0.07 -16.90
N ASP A 116 -19.42 -0.33 -17.30
CA ASP A 116 -18.98 -0.43 -18.70
C ASP A 116 -18.66 -1.89 -19.11
N ALA A 117 -19.12 -2.85 -18.31
CA ALA A 117 -18.90 -4.27 -18.55
C ALA A 117 -19.74 -4.76 -19.74
N ALA A 118 -19.12 -5.47 -20.68
CA ALA A 118 -19.89 -6.21 -21.69
C ALA A 118 -20.21 -7.62 -21.19
N GLU A 119 -19.27 -8.23 -20.50
CA GLU A 119 -19.43 -9.52 -19.82
C GLU A 119 -18.94 -9.40 -18.37
N LEU A 120 -19.63 -10.12 -17.48
CA LEU A 120 -19.35 -10.16 -16.05
C LEU A 120 -19.24 -11.60 -15.60
N THR A 121 -18.05 -11.97 -15.15
CA THR A 121 -17.79 -13.28 -14.55
C THR A 121 -17.64 -13.11 -13.05
N VAL A 122 -18.36 -13.92 -12.28
CA VAL A 122 -18.23 -13.98 -10.82
C VAL A 122 -17.55 -15.29 -10.45
N LYS A 123 -16.50 -15.20 -9.64
CA LYS A 123 -15.79 -16.33 -9.07
C LYS A 123 -16.04 -16.43 -7.57
N LEU A 124 -16.57 -17.57 -7.14
CA LEU A 124 -16.81 -17.87 -5.73
C LEU A 124 -15.50 -18.29 -5.04
N ASN A 125 -15.52 -18.28 -3.70
CA ASN A 125 -14.37 -18.68 -2.89
C ASN A 125 -13.99 -20.17 -3.06
N ASP A 126 -14.94 -21.01 -3.48
CA ASP A 126 -14.73 -22.43 -3.80
C ASP A 126 -14.12 -22.66 -5.19
N GLY A 127 -13.92 -21.59 -5.97
CA GLY A 127 -13.33 -21.62 -7.30
C GLY A 127 -14.33 -21.78 -8.44
N ARG A 128 -15.64 -21.95 -8.17
CA ARG A 128 -16.67 -21.97 -9.21
C ARG A 128 -16.82 -20.60 -9.86
N GLU A 129 -17.07 -20.59 -11.17
CA GLU A 129 -17.24 -19.38 -11.97
C GLU A 129 -18.61 -19.36 -12.64
N PHE A 130 -19.26 -18.19 -12.64
CA PHE A 130 -20.61 -18.00 -13.17
C PHE A 130 -20.69 -16.71 -13.97
N GLN A 131 -21.43 -16.77 -15.09
CA GLN A 131 -21.84 -15.56 -15.77
C GLN A 131 -22.90 -14.83 -14.93
N ALA A 132 -22.67 -13.53 -14.72
CA ALA A 132 -23.53 -12.67 -13.95
C ALA A 132 -24.31 -11.71 -14.86
N LYS A 133 -25.51 -11.37 -14.42
CA LYS A 133 -26.34 -10.34 -15.05
C LYS A 133 -26.55 -9.18 -14.09
N VAL A 134 -26.44 -7.96 -14.59
CA VAL A 134 -26.82 -6.76 -13.84
C VAL A 134 -28.35 -6.73 -13.72
N ILE A 135 -28.85 -6.73 -12.48
CA ILE A 135 -30.28 -6.58 -12.18
C ILE A 135 -30.65 -5.10 -12.08
N GLY A 136 -29.75 -4.29 -11.50
CA GLY A 136 -29.92 -2.85 -11.38
C GLY A 136 -28.70 -2.19 -10.77
N MET A 137 -28.61 -0.87 -10.96
CA MET A 137 -27.52 -0.05 -10.43
C MET A 137 -28.08 1.29 -9.97
N ASP A 138 -27.54 1.79 -8.86
CA ASP A 138 -27.70 3.15 -8.37
C ASP A 138 -26.35 3.86 -8.42
N LYS A 139 -26.14 4.69 -9.43
CA LYS A 139 -24.88 5.41 -9.63
C LYS A 139 -24.55 6.42 -8.52
N PRO A 140 -25.52 7.19 -7.97
CA PRO A 140 -25.24 8.13 -6.88
C PRO A 140 -24.69 7.49 -5.61
N SER A 141 -25.21 6.32 -5.20
CA SER A 141 -24.67 5.58 -4.04
C SER A 141 -23.54 4.62 -4.39
N ASP A 142 -23.19 4.51 -5.68
CA ASP A 142 -22.21 3.56 -6.20
C ASP A 142 -22.54 2.09 -5.86
N VAL A 143 -23.81 1.69 -5.95
CA VAL A 143 -24.26 0.31 -5.64
C VAL A 143 -24.82 -0.37 -6.88
N ALA A 144 -24.50 -1.65 -7.07
CA ALA A 144 -25.07 -2.51 -8.09
C ALA A 144 -25.52 -3.85 -7.50
N VAL A 145 -26.60 -4.38 -8.10
CA VAL A 145 -27.11 -5.72 -7.81
C VAL A 145 -26.91 -6.60 -9.04
N LEU A 146 -26.23 -7.72 -8.84
CA LEU A 146 -26.01 -8.76 -9.84
C LEU A 146 -26.78 -10.03 -9.49
N ARG A 147 -26.95 -10.89 -10.49
CA ARG A 147 -27.51 -12.24 -10.32
C ARG A 147 -26.67 -13.26 -11.07
N ILE A 148 -26.34 -14.35 -10.39
CA ILE A 148 -25.79 -15.57 -11.00
C ILE A 148 -26.82 -16.70 -10.94
N GLN A 149 -26.70 -17.67 -11.85
CA GLN A 149 -27.44 -18.93 -11.76
C GLN A 149 -26.61 -19.95 -10.99
N ALA A 150 -26.74 -19.93 -9.68
CA ALA A 150 -26.10 -20.87 -8.78
C ALA A 150 -27.11 -21.33 -7.72
N ASP A 151 -27.17 -22.63 -7.49
CA ASP A 151 -27.82 -23.20 -6.32
C ASP A 151 -26.79 -23.24 -5.18
N ASN A 152 -27.14 -22.62 -4.04
CA ASN A 152 -26.29 -22.53 -2.85
C ASN A 152 -26.45 -23.76 -1.95
#